data_AF-A0A353CW52-F1
#
_entry.id   AF-A0A353CW52-F1
#
_cell.length_a   1.000
_cell.length_b   1.000
_cell.length_c   1.000
_cell.angle_alpha   90.00
_cell.angle_beta   90.00
_cell.angle_gamma   90.00
#
_symmetry.space_group_name_H-M   'P 1'
#
loop_
_entity.id
_entity.type
_entity.pdbx_description
1 polymer ?
#
loop_
_entity_poly.entity_id
_entity_poly.type
_entity_poly.pdbx_seq_one_letter_code
_entity_poly.pdbx_strand_id
1 'polypeptide(L)'
;MPNQFENIESNEPQAFRLDKDNFEKHFPQGTIQEIDESVLSKDTNHYLYVEIKKYADEGKLASLYLIKHESGDEIFVALTSGRHPSEKGMHYYEEIELYEKRGDKTLGNGKVVRAYVEKPSQPFVGWTSTEEKFTNQGLATRRLQTMNALALATWQQPLRSGNFEPGDYTEKAWERLVKQHEVERIDTKGRQYYQFILES
;
A
#
# COMPACT_ATOMS: atom_id res chain seq x y z
N MET A 1 25.35 26.34 -19.16
CA MET A 1 24.00 26.39 -18.56
C MET A 1 24.08 25.57 -17.28
N PRO A 2 23.72 26.12 -16.10
CA PRO A 2 23.85 25.38 -14.84
C PRO A 2 22.81 24.25 -14.78
N ASN A 3 23.25 23.07 -14.32
CA ASN A 3 22.43 21.87 -14.13
C ASN A 3 21.24 22.18 -13.20
N GLN A 4 20.02 22.04 -13.70
CA GLN A 4 18.78 22.21 -12.91
C GLN A 4 18.49 21.04 -11.95
N PHE A 5 19.49 20.24 -11.58
CA PHE A 5 19.33 19.12 -10.66
C PHE A 5 19.97 19.36 -9.28
N GLU A 6 20.61 20.51 -9.07
CA GLU A 6 21.10 20.93 -7.76
C GLU A 6 20.10 21.91 -7.15
N ASN A 7 19.04 21.38 -6.54
CA ASN A 7 18.26 22.00 -5.44
C ASN A 7 17.07 21.10 -5.08
N ILE A 8 17.37 19.89 -4.60
CA ILE A 8 16.46 19.16 -3.69
C ILE A 8 17.23 18.93 -2.39
N GLU A 9 17.84 19.99 -1.87
CA GLU A 9 18.24 20.08 -0.47
C GLU A 9 17.35 21.16 0.14
N SER A 10 16.80 20.89 1.33
CA SER A 10 15.96 21.78 2.15
C SER A 10 14.43 21.69 2.06
N ASN A 11 13.87 20.51 1.78
CA ASN A 11 12.69 20.11 2.55
C ASN A 11 13.15 18.92 3.37
N GLU A 12 13.09 19.01 4.70
CA GLU A 12 12.96 17.77 5.49
C GLU A 12 11.90 16.94 4.77
N PRO A 13 12.18 15.69 4.35
CA PRO A 13 11.13 14.86 3.79
C PRO A 13 10.02 14.92 4.83
N GLN A 14 8.83 15.43 4.42
CA GLN A 14 7.63 15.28 5.23
C GLN A 14 7.67 13.84 5.72
N ALA A 15 7.82 13.66 7.04
CA ALA A 15 8.15 12.34 7.56
C ALA A 15 7.12 11.38 6.99
N PHE A 16 7.58 10.39 6.20
CA PHE A 16 6.70 9.45 5.54
C PHE A 16 5.95 8.68 6.62
N ARG A 17 4.73 9.15 6.90
CA ARG A 17 3.93 8.80 8.06
C ARG A 17 2.48 8.83 7.67
N LEU A 18 1.71 8.02 8.38
CA LEU A 18 0.29 7.91 8.21
C LEU A 18 -0.45 8.86 9.17
N ASP A 19 -1.37 9.66 8.63
CA ASP A 19 -2.38 10.39 9.42
C ASP A 19 -3.44 9.39 9.92
N LYS A 20 -3.37 9.04 11.20
CA LYS A 20 -4.28 8.05 11.83
C LYS A 20 -5.74 8.51 11.80
N ASP A 21 -5.99 9.79 12.07
CA ASP A 21 -7.34 10.34 12.07
C ASP A 21 -7.94 10.32 10.66
N ASN A 22 -7.12 10.59 9.64
CA ASN A 22 -7.56 10.47 8.27
C ASN A 22 -7.78 9.01 7.83
N PHE A 23 -6.93 8.08 8.31
CA PHE A 23 -7.13 6.66 8.07
C PHE A 23 -8.47 6.16 8.63
N GLU A 24 -8.77 6.46 9.88
CA GLU A 24 -10.00 5.99 10.54
C GLU A 24 -11.29 6.53 9.89
N LYS A 25 -11.24 7.71 9.27
CA LYS A 25 -12.36 8.23 8.45
C LYS A 25 -12.61 7.39 7.20
N HIS A 26 -11.56 6.88 6.58
CA HIS A 26 -11.64 6.10 5.34
C HIS A 26 -11.65 4.58 5.58
N PHE A 27 -11.45 4.13 6.82
CA PHE A 27 -11.46 2.73 7.21
C PHE A 27 -12.24 2.53 8.53
N PRO A 28 -13.59 2.62 8.50
CA PRO A 28 -14.39 2.53 9.71
C PRO A 28 -14.50 1.11 10.30
N GLN A 29 -13.96 0.09 9.62
CA GLN A 29 -14.11 -1.33 9.97
C GLN A 29 -12.99 -1.85 10.89
N GLY A 30 -12.25 -0.95 11.53
CA GLY A 30 -11.15 -1.32 12.42
C GLY A 30 -10.46 -0.11 13.03
N THR A 31 -9.40 -0.39 13.78
CA THR A 31 -8.54 0.63 14.40
C THR A 31 -7.11 0.47 13.91
N ILE A 32 -6.34 1.56 13.94
CA ILE A 32 -4.91 1.55 13.61
C ILE A 32 -4.10 2.05 14.80
N GLN A 33 -3.01 1.36 15.10
CA GLN A 33 -2.05 1.79 16.10
C GLN A 33 -0.63 1.70 15.54
N GLU A 34 0.22 2.63 15.93
CA GLU A 34 1.65 2.53 15.63
C GLU A 34 2.28 1.55 16.61
N ILE A 35 3.18 0.73 16.09
CA ILE A 35 3.87 -0.32 16.85
C ILE A 35 5.37 -0.19 16.64
N ASP A 36 6.12 -0.80 17.55
CA ASP A 36 7.56 -0.94 17.44
C ASP A 36 7.94 -2.31 16.85
N GLU A 37 9.13 -2.43 16.27
CA GLU A 37 9.66 -3.68 15.73
C GLU A 37 9.68 -4.82 16.77
N SER A 38 9.82 -4.50 18.05
CA SER A 38 9.78 -5.45 19.16
C SER A 38 8.45 -6.22 19.29
N VAL A 39 7.37 -5.71 18.71
CA VAL A 39 6.06 -6.39 18.65
C VAL A 39 6.08 -7.56 17.66
N LEU A 40 7.02 -7.55 16.71
CA LEU A 40 7.17 -8.61 15.72
C LEU A 40 7.99 -9.76 16.29
N SER A 41 7.37 -10.94 16.34
CA SER A 41 8.07 -12.16 16.73
C SER A 41 8.29 -13.08 15.52
N LYS A 42 9.42 -13.78 15.51
CA LYS A 42 9.72 -14.83 14.51
C LYS A 42 8.66 -15.93 14.51
N ASP A 43 8.07 -16.19 15.66
CA ASP A 43 7.14 -17.31 15.87
C ASP A 43 5.73 -16.97 15.38
N THR A 44 5.37 -15.69 15.35
CA THR A 44 4.03 -15.23 14.95
C THR A 44 3.96 -14.91 13.46
N ASN A 45 5.04 -14.38 12.86
CA ASN A 45 5.05 -14.04 11.44
C ASN A 45 6.50 -13.96 10.88
N HIS A 46 7.12 -15.11 10.66
CA HIS A 46 8.53 -15.20 10.24
C HIS A 46 8.84 -14.37 8.99
N TYR A 47 7.98 -14.42 7.98
CA TYR A 47 8.19 -13.69 6.72
C TYR A 47 8.16 -12.17 6.94
N LEU A 48 7.14 -11.67 7.63
CA LEU A 48 7.02 -10.27 8.03
C LEU A 48 8.23 -9.80 8.84
N TYR A 49 8.65 -10.60 9.82
CA TYR A 49 9.81 -10.29 10.66
C TYR A 49 11.10 -10.15 9.82
N VAL A 50 11.30 -11.04 8.84
CA VAL A 50 12.49 -11.01 7.99
C VAL A 50 12.51 -9.77 7.08
N GLU A 51 11.40 -9.45 6.40
CA GLU A 51 11.35 -8.28 5.51
C GLU A 51 11.43 -6.96 6.29
N ILE A 52 10.68 -6.81 7.39
CA ILE A 52 10.75 -5.59 8.22
C ILE A 52 12.15 -5.39 8.78
N LYS A 53 12.77 -6.46 9.31
CA LYS A 53 14.13 -6.36 9.83
C LYS A 53 15.12 -5.94 8.75
N LYS A 54 15.00 -6.49 7.54
CA LYS A 54 15.82 -6.06 6.41
C LYS A 54 15.63 -4.57 6.10
N TYR A 55 14.40 -4.06 6.11
CA TYR A 55 14.15 -2.63 5.91
C TYR A 55 14.73 -1.75 7.02
N ALA A 56 14.65 -2.20 8.28
CA ALA A 56 15.25 -1.52 9.41
C ALA A 56 16.78 -1.49 9.28
N ASP A 57 17.40 -2.64 9.00
CA ASP A 57 18.85 -2.79 8.82
C ASP A 57 19.38 -1.96 7.63
N GLU A 58 18.56 -1.79 6.57
CA GLU A 58 18.88 -0.94 5.41
C GLU A 58 18.55 0.56 5.63
N GLY A 59 18.01 0.95 6.78
CA GLY A 59 17.62 2.33 7.09
C GLY A 59 16.46 2.85 6.24
N LYS A 60 15.63 1.95 5.71
CA LYS A 60 14.50 2.25 4.81
C LYS A 60 13.16 2.28 5.54
N LEU A 61 13.08 1.68 6.72
CA LEU A 61 11.87 1.62 7.51
C LEU A 61 11.57 2.99 8.14
N ALA A 62 10.40 3.55 7.82
CA ALA A 62 9.95 4.83 8.36
C ALA A 62 9.05 4.65 9.59
N SER A 63 8.09 3.73 9.52
CA SER A 63 7.19 3.41 10.63
C SER A 63 6.46 2.08 10.44
N LEU A 64 5.92 1.55 11.54
CA LEU A 64 5.13 0.33 11.59
C LEU A 64 3.78 0.57 12.24
N TYR A 65 2.76 -0.06 11.68
CA TYR A 65 1.40 -0.02 12.24
C TYR A 65 0.78 -1.41 12.30
N LEU A 66 -0.15 -1.57 13.24
CA LEU A 66 -1.05 -2.70 13.33
C LEU A 66 -2.48 -2.19 13.16
N ILE A 67 -3.16 -2.70 12.13
CA ILE A 67 -4.60 -2.53 11.98
C ILE A 67 -5.28 -3.76 12.57
N LYS A 68 -6.27 -3.52 13.43
CA LYS A 68 -7.16 -4.57 13.94
C LYS A 68 -8.54 -4.39 13.34
N HIS A 69 -8.93 -5.34 12.49
CA HIS A 69 -10.25 -5.38 11.88
C HIS A 69 -11.28 -5.90 12.89
N GLU A 70 -12.53 -5.43 12.81
CA GLU A 70 -13.62 -5.89 13.69
C GLU A 70 -13.88 -7.41 13.60
N SER A 71 -13.55 -8.02 12.47
CA SER A 71 -13.63 -9.49 12.30
C SER A 71 -12.59 -10.27 13.10
N GLY A 72 -11.65 -9.61 13.77
CA GLY A 72 -10.50 -10.22 14.44
C GLY A 72 -9.32 -10.52 13.51
N ASP A 73 -9.32 -9.98 12.29
CA ASP A 73 -8.16 -10.05 11.39
C ASP A 73 -7.18 -8.94 11.74
N GLU A 74 -5.89 -9.25 11.63
CA GLU A 74 -4.81 -8.33 11.91
C GLU A 74 -4.04 -8.03 10.62
N ILE A 75 -3.72 -6.76 10.40
CA ILE A 75 -2.93 -6.30 9.25
C ILE A 75 -1.73 -5.54 9.77
N PHE A 76 -0.54 -6.09 9.54
CA PHE A 76 0.70 -5.38 9.80
C PHE A 76 1.02 -4.51 8.59
N VAL A 77 1.38 -3.27 8.86
CA VAL A 77 1.67 -2.27 7.84
C VAL A 77 3.08 -1.73 8.06
N ALA A 78 3.92 -1.79 7.04
CA ALA A 78 5.23 -1.18 7.05
C ALA A 78 5.30 -0.05 6.03
N LEU A 79 5.67 1.14 6.50
CA LEU A 79 6.00 2.27 5.64
C LEU A 79 7.49 2.26 5.39
N THR A 80 7.88 2.08 4.12
CA THR A 80 9.28 2.09 3.70
C THR A 80 9.52 3.16 2.64
N SER A 81 10.73 3.69 2.63
CA SER A 81 11.16 4.60 1.56
C SER A 81 12.57 4.28 1.11
N GLY A 82 12.85 4.52 -0.16
CA GLY A 82 14.13 4.13 -0.72
C GLY A 82 14.38 4.64 -2.12
N ARG A 83 15.64 4.48 -2.55
CA ARG A 83 16.05 4.75 -3.92
C ARG A 83 16.26 3.41 -4.63
N HIS A 84 15.60 3.22 -5.77
CA HIS A 84 15.74 2.03 -6.60
C HIS A 84 16.35 2.42 -7.95
N PRO A 85 17.32 1.64 -8.46
CA PRO A 85 17.84 1.82 -9.80
C PRO A 85 16.82 1.39 -10.85
N SER A 86 16.76 2.13 -11.95
CA SER A 86 16.03 1.76 -13.18
C SER A 86 16.88 2.07 -14.40
N GLU A 87 16.44 1.63 -15.58
CA GLU A 87 17.04 1.99 -16.87
C GLU A 87 17.14 3.51 -17.09
N LYS A 88 16.25 4.29 -16.47
CA LYS A 88 16.19 5.76 -16.55
C LYS A 88 16.93 6.46 -15.40
N GLY A 89 17.65 5.72 -14.54
CA GLY A 89 18.43 6.25 -13.42
C GLY A 89 17.87 5.86 -12.05
N MET A 90 18.35 6.53 -11.00
CA MET A 90 17.86 6.31 -9.64
C MET A 90 16.51 6.99 -9.44
N HIS A 91 15.56 6.25 -8.88
CA HIS A 91 14.22 6.74 -8.61
C HIS A 91 13.88 6.56 -7.14
N TYR A 92 13.19 7.54 -6.57
CA TYR A 92 12.73 7.49 -5.20
C TYR A 92 11.32 6.88 -5.14
N TYR A 93 11.13 5.97 -4.19
CA TYR A 93 9.89 5.26 -3.94
C TYR A 93 9.52 5.39 -2.48
N GLU A 94 8.23 5.58 -2.25
CA GLU A 94 7.58 5.36 -0.97
C GLU A 94 6.66 4.16 -1.14
N GLU A 95 6.75 3.21 -0.21
CA GLU A 95 6.01 1.97 -0.27
C GLU A 95 5.28 1.72 1.05
N ILE A 96 4.07 1.17 0.94
CA ILE A 96 3.28 0.69 2.07
C ILE A 96 3.08 -0.80 1.85
N GLU A 97 3.69 -1.62 2.69
CA GLU A 97 3.52 -3.07 2.66
C GLU A 97 2.49 -3.51 3.69
N LEU A 98 1.63 -4.45 3.30
CA LEU A 98 0.54 -5.00 4.11
C LEU A 98 0.71 -6.51 4.23
N TYR A 99 0.55 -7.01 5.45
CA TYR A 99 0.59 -8.44 5.76
C TYR A 99 -0.61 -8.80 6.64
N GLU A 100 -1.55 -9.57 6.08
CA GLU A 100 -2.80 -9.92 6.75
C GLU A 100 -2.76 -11.31 7.36
N LYS A 101 -3.28 -11.45 8.57
CA LYS A 101 -3.45 -12.73 9.24
C LYS A 101 -4.74 -12.84 10.06
N ARG A 102 -5.11 -14.10 10.33
CA ARG A 102 -6.16 -14.49 11.27
C ARG A 102 -5.61 -15.57 12.20
N GLY A 103 -5.36 -15.21 13.46
CA GLY A 103 -4.58 -16.07 14.37
C GLY A 103 -3.21 -16.36 13.76
N ASP A 104 -2.86 -17.63 13.58
CA ASP A 104 -1.57 -18.06 13.01
C ASP A 104 -1.62 -18.28 11.49
N LYS A 105 -2.74 -17.93 10.83
CA LYS A 105 -2.91 -18.13 9.39
C LYS A 105 -2.69 -16.83 8.64
N THR A 106 -1.72 -16.81 7.74
CA THR A 106 -1.60 -15.77 6.71
C THR A 106 -2.82 -15.80 5.80
N LEU A 107 -3.41 -14.63 5.55
CA LEU A 107 -4.56 -14.45 4.66
C LEU A 107 -4.12 -13.97 3.27
N GLY A 108 -3.11 -13.11 3.24
CA GLY A 108 -2.60 -12.49 2.03
C GLY A 108 -1.72 -11.29 2.34
N ASN A 109 -1.15 -10.71 1.30
CA ASN A 109 -0.23 -9.57 1.41
C ASN A 109 -0.55 -8.55 0.34
N GLY A 110 0.03 -7.37 0.46
CA GLY A 110 0.07 -6.46 -0.66
C GLY A 110 0.97 -5.27 -0.46
N LYS A 111 1.10 -4.48 -1.52
CA LYS A 111 2.01 -3.35 -1.58
C LYS A 111 1.39 -2.19 -2.35
N VAL A 112 1.40 -1.02 -1.74
CA VAL A 112 1.13 0.26 -2.40
C VAL A 112 2.44 0.95 -2.66
N VAL A 113 2.58 1.54 -3.84
CA VAL A 113 3.82 2.19 -4.28
C VAL A 113 3.48 3.59 -4.77
N ARG A 114 4.26 4.57 -4.34
CA ARG A 114 4.31 5.91 -4.94
C ARG A 114 5.71 6.16 -5.48
N ALA A 115 5.81 6.18 -6.81
CA ALA A 115 7.07 6.28 -7.52
C ALA A 115 7.27 7.70 -8.04
N TYR A 116 8.32 8.39 -7.62
CA TYR A 116 8.60 9.79 -7.99
C TYR A 116 9.39 9.88 -9.31
N VAL A 117 8.87 9.23 -10.35
CA VAL A 117 9.51 9.11 -11.67
C VAL A 117 8.84 10.00 -12.72
N GLU A 118 7.52 10.14 -12.65
CA GLU A 118 6.71 10.90 -13.61
C GLU A 118 5.72 11.79 -12.82
N LYS A 119 5.57 13.06 -13.24
CA LYS A 119 4.66 14.02 -12.58
C LYS A 119 3.30 14.05 -13.30
N PRO A 120 2.16 14.01 -12.58
CA PRO A 120 2.02 13.82 -11.12
C PRO A 120 2.16 12.34 -10.71
N SER A 121 2.89 12.08 -9.61
CA SER A 121 3.04 10.74 -9.04
C SER A 121 1.86 10.39 -8.15
N GLN A 122 1.01 9.49 -8.64
CA GLN A 122 -0.13 8.92 -7.92
C GLN A 122 0.21 7.56 -7.31
N PRO A 123 -0.27 7.25 -6.09
CA PRO A 123 -0.07 5.94 -5.47
C PRO A 123 -0.83 4.84 -6.22
N PHE A 124 -0.19 3.70 -6.40
CA PHE A 124 -0.78 2.57 -7.12
C PHE A 124 -0.49 1.24 -6.42
N VAL A 125 -1.32 0.23 -6.70
CA VAL A 125 -1.07 -1.14 -6.24
C VAL A 125 0.13 -1.70 -6.98
N GLY A 126 1.24 -1.91 -6.28
CA GLY A 126 2.42 -2.58 -6.80
C GLY A 126 2.26 -4.10 -6.81
N TRP A 127 1.61 -4.66 -5.79
CA TRP A 127 1.30 -6.08 -5.69
C TRP A 127 0.11 -6.33 -4.75
N THR A 128 -0.65 -7.39 -4.99
CA THR A 128 -1.62 -7.92 -4.03
C THR A 128 -1.77 -9.42 -4.23
N SER A 129 -1.83 -10.18 -3.14
CA SER A 129 -2.05 -11.63 -3.19
C SER A 129 -2.96 -12.09 -2.06
N THR A 130 -3.75 -13.12 -2.33
CA THR A 130 -4.59 -13.79 -1.33
C THR A 130 -4.22 -15.26 -1.35
N GLU A 131 -4.01 -15.85 -0.18
CA GLU A 131 -3.75 -17.27 -0.04
C GLU A 131 -4.90 -18.09 -0.66
N GLU A 132 -4.57 -19.14 -1.41
CA GLU A 132 -5.51 -19.86 -2.27
C GLU A 132 -6.77 -20.33 -1.51
N LYS A 133 -6.57 -20.89 -0.30
CA LYS A 133 -7.64 -21.37 0.59
C LYS A 133 -8.60 -20.27 1.09
N PHE A 134 -8.22 -19.01 0.94
CA PHE A 134 -9.02 -17.84 1.32
C PHE A 134 -9.50 -17.02 0.11
N THR A 135 -9.26 -17.51 -1.11
CA THR A 135 -9.83 -16.92 -2.32
C THR A 135 -11.36 -16.93 -2.28
N ASN A 136 -11.97 -15.96 -2.95
CA ASN A 136 -13.43 -15.79 -3.05
C ASN A 136 -14.16 -15.42 -1.74
N GLN A 137 -13.44 -15.16 -0.65
CA GLN A 137 -14.01 -14.70 0.62
C GLN A 137 -14.09 -13.17 0.75
N GLY A 138 -13.92 -12.43 -0.36
CA GLY A 138 -13.94 -10.96 -0.36
C GLY A 138 -12.66 -10.29 0.16
N LEU A 139 -11.68 -11.04 0.67
CA LEU A 139 -10.44 -10.49 1.24
C LEU A 139 -9.65 -9.61 0.26
N ALA A 140 -9.59 -9.97 -1.03
CA ALA A 140 -8.90 -9.14 -2.02
C ALA A 140 -9.56 -7.76 -2.15
N THR A 141 -10.90 -7.70 -2.17
CA THR A 141 -11.66 -6.44 -2.20
C THR A 141 -11.40 -5.61 -0.94
N ARG A 142 -11.50 -6.24 0.25
CA ARG A 142 -11.21 -5.58 1.53
C ARG A 142 -9.78 -5.02 1.58
N ARG A 143 -8.81 -5.77 1.06
CA ARG A 143 -7.41 -5.32 1.00
C ARG A 143 -7.26 -4.08 0.13
N LEU A 144 -7.90 -4.04 -1.04
CA LEU A 144 -7.86 -2.85 -1.91
C LEU A 144 -8.46 -1.63 -1.21
N GLN A 145 -9.57 -1.78 -0.49
CA GLN A 145 -10.16 -0.70 0.31
C GLN A 145 -9.21 -0.24 1.43
N THR A 146 -8.58 -1.19 2.15
CA THR A 146 -7.58 -0.90 3.18
C THR A 146 -6.40 -0.12 2.59
N MET A 147 -5.87 -0.57 1.44
CA MET A 147 -4.79 0.09 0.72
C MET A 147 -5.18 1.51 0.28
N ASN A 148 -6.44 1.72 -0.14
CA ASN A 148 -6.92 3.04 -0.49
C ASN A 148 -6.98 3.97 0.73
N ALA A 149 -7.49 3.47 1.87
CA ALA A 149 -7.48 4.24 3.11
C ALA A 149 -6.06 4.60 3.55
N LEU A 150 -5.10 3.67 3.45
CA LEU A 150 -3.68 3.94 3.70
C LEU A 150 -3.11 4.99 2.74
N ALA A 151 -3.45 4.92 1.46
CA ALA A 151 -3.00 5.89 0.45
C ALA A 151 -3.56 7.30 0.71
N LEU A 152 -4.84 7.40 1.06
CA LEU A 152 -5.49 8.66 1.44
C LEU A 152 -4.89 9.23 2.73
N ALA A 153 -4.64 8.39 3.73
CA ALA A 153 -4.04 8.79 5.00
C ALA A 153 -2.58 9.23 4.89
N THR A 154 -1.86 8.73 3.89
CA THR A 154 -0.42 9.01 3.73
C THR A 154 -0.14 10.09 2.69
N TRP A 155 -0.88 10.10 1.58
CA TRP A 155 -0.62 10.98 0.44
C TRP A 155 -1.82 11.83 0.01
N GLN A 156 -2.97 11.71 0.67
CA GLN A 156 -4.23 12.39 0.35
C GLN A 156 -4.63 12.22 -1.13
N GLN A 157 -4.29 11.06 -1.69
CA GLN A 157 -4.58 10.73 -3.09
C GLN A 157 -5.22 9.34 -3.16
N PRO A 158 -6.25 9.17 -4.00
CA PRO A 158 -6.89 7.89 -4.17
C PRO A 158 -5.92 6.89 -4.81
N LEU A 159 -6.09 5.64 -4.44
CA LEU A 159 -5.32 4.53 -4.99
C LEU A 159 -5.80 4.21 -6.40
N ARG A 160 -4.84 3.95 -7.29
CA ARG A 160 -5.12 3.34 -8.60
C ARG A 160 -4.58 1.92 -8.69
N SER A 161 -5.09 1.14 -9.62
CA SER A 161 -4.45 -0.12 -10.01
C SER A 161 -3.07 0.16 -10.63
N GLY A 162 -2.12 -0.74 -10.36
CA GLY A 162 -0.90 -0.81 -11.17
C GLY A 162 -1.20 -1.22 -12.62
N ASN A 163 -0.15 -1.46 -13.40
CA ASN A 163 -0.31 -2.15 -14.67
C ASN A 163 -0.57 -3.64 -14.36
N PHE A 164 -1.69 -4.19 -14.83
CA PHE A 164 -1.99 -5.62 -14.75
C PHE A 164 -2.53 -6.08 -16.11
N GLU A 165 -2.44 -7.38 -16.38
CA GLU A 165 -3.02 -7.96 -17.57
C GLU A 165 -4.53 -8.22 -17.36
N PRO A 166 -5.39 -7.86 -18.34
CA PRO A 166 -6.80 -8.23 -18.28
C PRO A 166 -6.97 -9.75 -18.10
N GLY A 167 -7.85 -10.16 -17.18
CA GLY A 167 -8.11 -11.55 -16.82
C GLY A 167 -7.38 -12.05 -15.58
N ASP A 168 -6.49 -11.25 -14.97
CA ASP A 168 -5.85 -11.60 -13.69
C ASP A 168 -6.91 -11.76 -12.58
N TYR A 169 -6.67 -12.67 -11.64
CA TYR A 169 -7.50 -12.86 -10.44
C TYR A 169 -7.74 -11.55 -9.68
N THR A 170 -6.77 -10.63 -9.72
CA THR A 170 -6.89 -9.30 -9.11
C THR A 170 -7.95 -8.41 -9.79
N GLU A 171 -8.20 -8.57 -11.10
CA GLU A 171 -9.21 -7.80 -11.84
C GLU A 171 -10.61 -8.02 -11.26
N LYS A 172 -10.94 -9.25 -10.84
CA LYS A 172 -12.24 -9.56 -10.22
C LYS A 172 -12.51 -8.76 -8.95
N ALA A 173 -11.46 -8.43 -8.18
CA ALA A 173 -11.59 -7.62 -6.97
C ALA A 173 -11.92 -6.17 -7.33
N TRP A 174 -11.26 -5.62 -8.35
CA TRP A 174 -11.54 -4.28 -8.88
C TRP A 174 -12.93 -4.17 -9.50
N GLU A 175 -13.32 -5.13 -10.33
CA GLU A 175 -14.66 -5.18 -10.94
C GLU A 175 -15.78 -5.26 -9.91
N ARG A 176 -15.53 -5.89 -8.75
CA ARG A 176 -16.48 -5.86 -7.63
C ARG A 176 -16.61 -4.45 -7.06
N LEU A 177 -15.51 -3.72 -6.87
CA LEU A 177 -15.53 -2.34 -6.38
C LEU A 177 -16.20 -1.38 -7.37
N VAL A 178 -16.04 -1.60 -8.67
CA VAL A 178 -16.77 -0.86 -9.71
C VAL A 178 -18.29 -1.04 -9.54
N LYS A 179 -18.75 -2.29 -9.33
CA LYS A 179 -20.18 -2.57 -9.08
C LYS A 179 -20.69 -1.97 -7.76
N GLN A 180 -19.79 -1.69 -6.82
CA GLN A 180 -20.09 -1.04 -5.55
C GLN A 180 -20.00 0.49 -5.63
N HIS A 181 -19.67 1.05 -6.80
CA HIS A 181 -19.49 2.50 -7.03
C HIS A 181 -18.36 3.14 -6.21
N GLU A 182 -17.38 2.35 -5.75
CA GLU A 182 -16.20 2.86 -5.03
C GLU A 182 -15.02 3.19 -5.96
N VAL A 183 -15.03 2.58 -7.15
CA VAL A 183 -13.95 2.63 -8.13
C VAL A 183 -14.53 2.90 -9.51
N GLU A 184 -13.82 3.68 -10.32
CA GLU A 184 -14.09 3.87 -11.73
C GLU A 184 -13.07 3.12 -12.60
N ARG A 185 -13.52 2.68 -13.79
CA ARG A 185 -12.65 2.15 -14.85
C ARG A 185 -12.25 3.29 -15.77
N ILE A 186 -10.95 3.47 -15.97
CA ILE A 186 -10.39 4.53 -16.81
C ILE A 186 -9.67 3.90 -17.99
N ASP A 187 -10.08 4.31 -19.19
CA ASP A 187 -9.49 3.87 -20.46
C ASP A 187 -8.70 5.00 -21.09
N THR A 188 -7.37 4.85 -21.15
CA THR A 188 -6.48 5.87 -21.74
C THR A 188 -5.50 5.24 -22.72
N LYS A 189 -5.56 5.66 -23.99
CA LYS A 189 -4.61 5.26 -25.05
C LYS A 189 -4.40 3.73 -25.15
N GLY A 190 -5.49 2.95 -25.01
CA GLY A 190 -5.45 1.49 -25.07
C GLY A 190 -4.97 0.78 -23.80
N ARG A 191 -4.77 1.52 -22.70
CA ARG A 191 -4.53 0.96 -21.37
C ARG A 191 -5.75 1.17 -20.49
N GLN A 192 -6.14 0.12 -19.77
CA GLN A 192 -7.22 0.18 -18.80
C GLN A 192 -6.62 0.15 -17.40
N TYR A 193 -7.13 1.00 -16.52
CA TYR A 193 -6.80 0.98 -15.11
C TYR A 193 -8.04 1.30 -14.28
N TYR A 194 -7.98 0.94 -13.00
CA TYR A 194 -9.01 1.24 -12.03
C TYR A 194 -8.51 2.34 -11.09
N GLN A 195 -9.41 3.21 -10.64
CA GLN A 195 -9.07 4.25 -9.68
C GLN A 195 -10.19 4.38 -8.66
N PHE A 196 -9.84 4.43 -7.37
CA PHE A 196 -10.79 4.78 -6.33
C PHE A 196 -11.31 6.19 -6.52
N ILE A 197 -12.60 6.38 -6.30
CA ILE A 197 -13.25 7.69 -6.37
C ILE A 197 -12.94 8.43 -5.08
N LEU A 198 -12.49 9.68 -5.19
CA LEU A 198 -12.31 10.55 -4.02
C LEU A 198 -13.70 11.06 -3.62
N GLU A 199 -14.24 10.57 -2.51
CA GLU A 199 -15.47 11.13 -1.94
C GLU A 199 -15.19 12.57 -1.47
N SER A 200 -15.97 13.51 -1.99
CA SER A 200 -15.87 14.96 -1.78
C SER A 200 -16.52 15.44 -0.48
#